data_AF-A0A3B9MFK0-F1
#
_entry.id   AF-A0A3B9MFK0-F1
#
_cell.length_a   1.000
_cell.length_b   1.000
_cell.length_c   1.000
_cell.angle_alpha   90.00
_cell.angle_beta   90.00
_cell.angle_gamma   90.00
#
_symmetry.space_group_name_H-M   'P 1'
#
loop_
_entity.id
_entity.type
_entity.pdbx_description
1 polymer ?
#
loop_
_entity_poly.entity_id
_entity_poly.type
_entity_poly.pdbx_seq_one_letter_code
_entity_poly.pdbx_strand_id
1 'polypeptide(L)' 'MIGSGYVVQVTKDATRISPADHERLRAAGFDDKAILQITLIASWFNYINRVADALGVGRE' A
#
# COMPACT_ATOMS: atom_id res chain seq x y z
N MET A 1 8.75 -9.65 8.35
CA MET A 1 7.89 -8.45 8.53
C MET A 1 6.80 -8.46 7.45
N ILE A 2 5.63 -9.02 7.76
CA ILE A 2 4.60 -9.45 6.78
C ILE A 2 3.88 -8.24 6.14
N GLY A 3 3.74 -7.13 6.88
CA GLY A 3 3.14 -5.89 6.37
C GLY A 3 3.93 -5.20 5.25
N SER A 4 5.26 -5.36 5.21
CA SER A 4 6.09 -4.76 4.15
C SER A 4 5.82 -5.35 2.77
N GLY A 5 5.56 -6.66 2.68
CA GLY A 5 5.26 -7.34 1.42
C GLY A 5 3.93 -6.90 0.81
N TYR A 6 2.91 -6.70 1.64
CA TYR A 6 1.60 -6.20 1.22
C TYR A 6 1.70 -4.79 0.62
N VAL A 7 2.34 -3.86 1.32
CA VAL A 7 2.53 -2.48 0.85
C VAL A 7 3.30 -2.44 -0.47
N VAL A 8 4.36 -3.24 -0.59
CA VAL A 8 5.13 -3.35 -1.85
C VAL A 8 4.24 -3.87 -2.99
N GLN A 9 3.38 -4.85 -2.74
CA GLN A 9 2.47 -5.36 -3.75
C GLN A 9 1.41 -4.32 -4.15
N VAL A 10 0.84 -3.57 -3.20
CA VAL A 10 -0.09 -2.46 -3.49
C VAL A 10 0.55 -1.40 -4.39
N THR A 11 1.83 -1.08 -4.17
CA THR A 11 2.56 -0.12 -5.01
C THR A 11 2.90 -0.67 -6.39
N LYS A 12 3.31 -1.94 -6.49
CA LYS A 12 3.67 -2.58 -7.77
C LYS A 12 2.45 -2.84 -8.64
N ASP A 13 1.45 -3.51 -8.08
CA ASP A 13 0.23 -3.91 -8.75
C ASP A 13 -0.85 -4.30 -7.71
N ALA A 14 -1.69 -3.33 -7.37
CA ALA A 14 -2.80 -3.52 -6.44
C ALA A 14 -3.87 -4.49 -6.96
N THR A 15 -3.96 -4.73 -8.28
CA THR A 15 -4.96 -5.64 -8.87
C THR A 15 -4.68 -7.11 -8.55
N ARG A 16 -3.44 -7.40 -8.13
CA ARG A 16 -3.00 -8.73 -7.71
C ARG A 16 -3.23 -9.01 -6.22
N ILE A 17 -3.71 -8.03 -5.46
CA ILE A 17 -4.09 -8.27 -4.07
C ILE A 17 -5.29 -9.21 -4.03
N SER A 18 -5.18 -10.24 -3.22
CA SER A 18 -6.19 -11.29 -3.10
C SER A 18 -6.69 -11.40 -1.65
N PRO A 19 -7.82 -12.10 -1.41
CA PRO A 19 -8.26 -12.41 -0.04
C PRO A 19 -7.20 -13.09 0.81
N ALA A 20 -6.31 -13.90 0.21
CA ALA A 20 -5.21 -14.57 0.92
C ALA A 20 -4.19 -13.59 1.50
N ASP A 21 -4.01 -12.41 0.89
CA ASP A 21 -3.13 -11.37 1.42
C ASP A 21 -3.74 -10.69 2.64
N HIS A 22 -5.06 -10.51 2.65
CA HIS A 22 -5.78 -10.02 3.83
C HIS A 22 -5.78 -11.05 4.96
N GLU A 23 -5.95 -12.33 4.65
CA GLU A 23 -5.84 -13.41 5.63
C GLU A 23 -4.47 -13.47 6.29
N ARG A 24 -3.38 -13.28 5.52
CA ARG A 24 -2.02 -13.18 6.07
C ARG A 24 -1.86 -12.00 7.01
N LEU A 25 -2.48 -10.85 6.70
CA LEU A 25 -2.47 -9.69 7.59
C LEU A 25 -3.30 -9.94 8.86
N ARG A 26 -4.46 -10.59 8.74
CA ARG A 26 -5.26 -10.99 9.91
C ARG A 26 -4.51 -11.99 10.80
N ALA A 27 -3.85 -12.98 10.21
CA ALA A 27 -2.99 -13.92 10.93
C ALA A 27 -1.80 -13.23 11.64
N ALA A 28 -1.38 -12.07 11.13
CA ALA A 28 -0.38 -11.22 11.76
C ALA A 28 -0.93 -10.30 12.86
N GLY A 29 -2.24 -10.33 13.14
CA GLY A 29 -2.90 -9.54 14.20
C GLY A 29 -3.51 -8.22 13.73
N PHE A 30 -3.56 -7.95 12.42
CA PHE A 30 -4.24 -6.76 11.89
C PHE A 30 -5.74 -7.01 11.72
N ASP A 31 -6.57 -6.12 12.24
CA ASP A 31 -8.01 -6.12 11.98
C ASP A 31 -8.34 -5.47 10.62
N ASP A 32 -9.58 -5.59 10.17
CA ASP A 32 -10.00 -5.05 8.87
C ASP A 32 -9.81 -3.52 8.79
N LYS A 33 -9.95 -2.82 9.91
CA LYS A 33 -9.70 -1.37 9.99
C LYS A 33 -8.21 -1.07 9.77
N ALA A 34 -7.30 -1.81 10.40
CA ALA A 34 -5.88 -1.65 10.19
C ALA A 34 -5.47 -1.99 8.74
N ILE A 35 -6.04 -3.04 8.15
CA ILE A 35 -5.80 -3.40 6.74
C ILE A 35 -6.26 -2.27 5.80
N LEU A 36 -7.44 -1.68 6.06
CA LEU A 36 -7.92 -0.51 5.34
C LEU A 36 -6.96 0.67 5.48
N GLN A 37 -6.51 0.99 6.70
CA GLN A 37 -5.56 2.08 6.95
C GLN A 37 -4.22 1.87 6.23
N ILE A 38 -3.65 0.67 6.28
CA ILE A 38 -2.42 0.31 5.54
C ILE A 38 -2.63 0.55 4.04
N THR A 39 -3.76 0.13 3.50
CA THR A 39 -4.10 0.29 2.08
C THR A 39 -4.25 1.76 1.69
N LEU A 40 -4.92 2.55 2.53
CA LEU A 40 -5.10 3.99 2.31
C LEU A 40 -3.77 4.75 2.32
N ILE A 41 -2.92 4.49 3.32
CA ILE A 41 -1.61 5.14 3.43
C ILE A 41 -0.73 4.79 2.22
N ALA A 42 -0.63 3.50 1.86
CA ALA A 42 0.14 3.08 0.69
C ALA A 42 -0.35 3.75 -0.60
N SER A 43 -1.68 3.79 -0.80
CA SER A 43 -2.28 4.39 -1.98
C SER A 43 -2.08 5.91 -2.05
N TRP A 44 -2.15 6.59 -0.91
CA TRP A 44 -1.90 8.03 -0.80
C TRP A 44 -0.49 8.42 -1.23
N PHE A 45 0.54 7.71 -0.74
CA PHE A 45 1.92 7.94 -1.17
C PHE A 45 2.10 7.65 -2.66
N ASN A 46 1.51 6.56 -3.16
CA ASN A 46 1.56 6.24 -4.58
C ASN A 46 0.91 7.34 -5.46
N TYR A 47 -0.13 8.02 -4.96
CA TYR A 47 -0.75 9.14 -5.66
C TYR A 47 0.16 10.38 -5.63
N ILE A 48 0.59 10.81 -4.44
CA ILE A 48 1.40 12.03 -4.27
C ILE A 48 2.73 11.92 -5.01
N ASN A 49 3.41 10.76 -4.94
CA ASN A 49 4.67 10.57 -5.66
C ASN A 49 4.48 10.76 -7.18
N ARG A 50 3.40 10.20 -7.76
CA ARG A 50 3.10 10.38 -9.19
C ARG A 50 2.80 11.83 -9.55
N VAL A 51 2.09 12.55 -8.69
CA VAL A 51 1.81 13.98 -8.89
C VAL A 51 3.09 14.80 -8.83
N ALA A 52 3.92 14.59 -7.82
CA ALA A 52 5.20 15.28 -7.66
C ALA A 52 6.14 15.00 -8.84
N ASP A 53 6.26 13.73 -9.24
CA ASP A 53 7.07 13.30 -10.37
C ASP A 53 6.59 13.95 -11.67
N ALA A 54 5.28 13.97 -11.93
CA ALA A 54 4.72 14.55 -13.15
C ALA A 54 4.90 16.08 -13.23
N LEU A 55 4.89 16.77 -12.09
CA LEU A 55 5.02 18.22 -12.02
C LEU A 55 6.47 18.71 -11.81
N GLY A 56 7.43 17.79 -11.64
CA GLY A 56 8.84 18.13 -11.41
C GLY A 56 9.12 18.73 -10.02
N VAL A 57 8.23 18.54 -9.06
CA VAL A 57 8.37 19.06 -7.70
C VAL A 57 9.58 18.41 -7.01
N GLY A 58 10.46 19.22 -6.42
CA GLY A 58 11.64 18.74 -5.68
C GLY A 58 12.83 18.31 -6.55
N ARG A 59 12.87 18.72 -7.83
CA ARG A 59 14.00 18.48 -8.75
C ARG A 59 14.99 19.66 -8.85
N GLU A 60 14.98 20.59 -7.89
CA GLU A 60 16.00 21.64 -7.76
C GLU A 60 17.22 21.17 -6.96
#